data_AF-A0A2T8KGJ2-F1
#
_entry.id   AF-A0A2T8KGJ2-F1
#
_cell.length_a   1.000
_cell.length_b   1.000
_cell.length_c   1.000
_cell.angle_alpha   90.00
_cell.angle_beta   90.00
_cell.angle_gamma   90.00
#
_symmetry.space_group_name_H-M   'P 1'
#
loop_
_entity.id
_entity.type
_entity.pdbx_description
1 polymer ?
#
loop_
_entity_poly.entity_id
_entity_poly.type
_entity_poly.pdbx_seq_one_letter_code
_entity_poly.pdbx_strand_id
1 'polypeptide(L)'
;MQCNLAGAHHVEARRHRERRKEYMLLVFGDSFADAGNRLMRSAKSRASRGWYYPYGSSDSAHRNRATGRLSDGLVQSDFLARMLGNDDESPPPYSPSEVPDGSGVNFALPFSGVLNGPQEEMALGTQIEQFTRLVNRRDIEDVDLDDSVALVSVSNGHDYSHVSDTTSSEQMNAYIRDVTDGIVDAVKRLQDLGVSKVLVNSLPPLGCTPWRSRLISYARCDSSGNTIASTHNALLAHKLSE
;
A
#
# COMPACT_ATOMS: atom_id res chain seq x y z
N MET A 1 36.02 -14.84 -40.85
CA MET A 1 35.87 -15.48 -39.52
C MET A 1 34.49 -16.11 -39.47
N GLN A 2 34.42 -17.42 -39.72
CA GLN A 2 33.23 -18.24 -39.51
C GLN A 2 33.37 -18.87 -38.14
N CYS A 3 32.44 -18.59 -37.22
CA CYS A 3 32.28 -19.36 -36.00
C CYS A 3 31.17 -20.39 -36.22
N ASN A 4 31.58 -21.66 -36.28
CA ASN A 4 30.68 -22.81 -36.16
C ASN A 4 30.22 -22.94 -34.71
N LEU A 5 28.91 -23.00 -34.49
CA LEU A 5 28.31 -23.47 -33.24
C LEU A 5 27.53 -24.76 -33.54
N ALA A 6 28.27 -25.87 -33.69
CA ALA A 6 27.70 -27.21 -33.61
C ALA A 6 27.72 -27.62 -32.14
N GLY A 7 26.57 -27.56 -31.48
CA GLY A 7 26.44 -27.96 -30.07
C GLY A 7 25.29 -27.31 -29.32
N ALA A 8 24.10 -27.18 -29.93
CA ALA A 8 22.90 -26.85 -29.17
C ALA A 8 22.23 -28.15 -28.73
N HIS A 9 22.52 -28.60 -27.52
CA HIS A 9 21.64 -29.54 -26.84
C HIS A 9 20.26 -28.89 -26.74
N HIS A 10 19.24 -29.62 -27.20
CA HIS A 10 17.85 -29.26 -27.02
C HIS A 10 17.59 -29.16 -25.51
N VAL A 11 17.54 -27.94 -24.97
CA VAL A 11 17.05 -27.74 -23.62
C VAL A 11 15.55 -27.91 -23.70
N GLU A 12 15.07 -29.13 -23.43
CA GLU A 12 13.68 -29.34 -23.04
C GLU A 12 13.43 -28.49 -21.81
N ALA A 13 12.85 -27.30 -21.99
CA ALA A 13 12.18 -26.62 -20.92
C ALA A 13 11.04 -27.54 -20.49
N ARG A 14 11.24 -28.28 -19.39
CA ARG A 14 10.16 -28.96 -18.66
C ARG A 14 9.02 -27.95 -18.54
N ARG A 15 7.90 -28.23 -19.19
CA ARG A 15 6.63 -27.58 -18.87
C ARG A 15 6.28 -28.00 -17.45
N HIS A 16 6.82 -27.30 -16.47
CA HIS A 16 6.22 -27.19 -15.16
C HIS A 16 4.87 -26.52 -15.39
N ARG A 17 3.84 -27.34 -15.57
CA ARG A 17 2.46 -26.93 -15.32
C ARG A 17 2.31 -26.84 -13.80
N GLU A 18 3.12 -25.98 -13.18
CA GLU A 18 2.89 -25.59 -11.80
C GLU A 18 1.58 -24.81 -11.83
N ARG A 19 0.57 -25.29 -11.09
CA ARG A 19 -0.53 -24.40 -10.69
C ARG A 19 0.15 -23.18 -10.11
N ARG A 20 -0.10 -22.00 -10.69
CA ARG A 20 0.39 -20.74 -10.12
C ARG A 20 -0.03 -20.76 -8.66
N LYS A 21 0.95 -20.69 -7.75
CA LYS A 21 0.66 -20.65 -6.34
C LYS A 21 -0.06 -19.33 -6.09
N GLU A 22 -1.31 -19.41 -5.66
CA GLU A 22 -2.12 -18.27 -5.26
C GLU A 22 -1.73 -17.92 -3.82
N TYR A 23 -1.31 -16.68 -3.61
CA TYR A 23 -0.97 -16.18 -2.29
C TYR A 23 -2.05 -15.22 -1.80
N MET A 24 -2.46 -15.41 -0.55
CA MET A 24 -3.35 -14.46 0.11
C MET A 24 -2.65 -13.09 0.21
N LEU A 25 -3.31 -12.02 -0.21
CA LEU A 25 -2.79 -10.67 -0.11
C LEU A 25 -3.53 -9.92 1.02
N LEU A 26 -2.78 -9.40 1.98
CA LEU A 26 -3.31 -8.58 3.07
C LEU A 26 -2.83 -7.14 2.88
N VAL A 27 -3.72 -6.21 2.57
CA VAL A 27 -3.33 -4.84 2.19
C VAL A 27 -3.64 -3.85 3.30
N PHE A 28 -2.65 -3.09 3.73
CA PHE A 28 -2.75 -2.07 4.76
C PHE A 28 -2.16 -0.74 4.27
N GLY A 29 -2.59 0.35 4.89
CA GLY A 29 -2.09 1.69 4.67
C GLY A 29 -3.11 2.57 3.95
N ASP A 30 -2.66 3.22 2.88
CA ASP A 30 -3.31 4.41 2.37
C ASP A 30 -3.87 4.32 0.94
N SER A 31 -4.19 5.48 0.36
CA SER A 31 -4.76 5.63 -0.98
C SER A 31 -3.92 5.05 -2.12
N PHE A 32 -2.63 4.77 -1.92
CA PHE A 32 -1.80 4.11 -2.94
C PHE A 32 -2.13 2.63 -3.09
N ALA A 33 -2.80 2.04 -2.10
CA ALA A 33 -3.20 0.64 -2.08
C ALA A 33 -4.70 0.43 -1.83
N ASP A 34 -5.46 1.48 -1.50
CA ASP A 34 -6.93 1.40 -1.31
C ASP A 34 -7.67 1.00 -2.59
N ALA A 35 -8.41 -0.12 -2.52
CA ALA A 35 -9.26 -0.65 -3.59
C ALA A 35 -10.73 -0.20 -3.48
N GLY A 36 -11.03 0.87 -2.75
CA GLY A 36 -12.39 1.41 -2.60
C GLY A 36 -13.04 1.12 -1.25
N ASN A 37 -12.26 0.93 -0.19
CA ASN A 37 -12.72 0.69 1.17
C ASN A 37 -13.63 1.80 1.71
N ARG A 38 -13.42 3.04 1.26
CA ARG A 38 -14.29 4.15 1.62
C ARG A 38 -15.56 4.09 0.79
N LEU A 39 -16.69 3.70 1.36
CA LEU A 39 -17.97 3.63 0.64
C LEU A 39 -18.38 4.93 -0.08
N MET A 40 -19.07 4.79 -1.21
CA MET A 40 -19.70 5.89 -1.93
C MET A 40 -20.74 6.58 -1.04
N ARG A 41 -20.67 7.91 -0.96
CA ARG A 41 -21.62 8.76 -0.22
C ARG A 41 -22.34 9.70 -1.17
N SER A 42 -23.55 10.15 -0.83
CA SER A 42 -24.32 11.10 -1.66
C SER A 42 -23.62 12.44 -1.89
N ALA A 43 -22.84 12.91 -0.92
CA ALA A 43 -21.99 14.08 -1.05
C ALA A 43 -20.53 13.70 -1.30
N LYS A 44 -19.92 14.32 -2.31
CA LYS A 44 -18.50 14.20 -2.62
C LYS A 44 -17.67 14.87 -1.51
N SER A 45 -16.73 14.13 -0.93
CA SER A 45 -15.73 14.64 0.02
C SER A 45 -14.32 14.33 -0.46
N ARG A 46 -13.30 14.83 0.24
CA ARG A 46 -11.89 14.48 -0.03
C ARG A 46 -11.65 12.97 0.00
N ALA A 47 -12.32 12.26 0.92
CA ALA A 47 -12.18 10.81 1.11
C ALA A 47 -13.08 9.99 0.16
N SER A 48 -14.28 10.47 -0.21
CA SER A 48 -15.18 9.73 -1.11
C SER A 48 -15.02 10.06 -2.59
N ARG A 49 -14.12 11.00 -2.95
CA ARG A 49 -13.94 11.46 -4.33
C ARG A 49 -13.57 10.35 -5.33
N GLY A 50 -12.97 9.26 -4.88
CA GLY A 50 -12.64 8.09 -5.71
C GLY A 50 -13.84 7.40 -6.36
N TRP A 51 -15.06 7.73 -5.92
CA TRP A 51 -16.33 7.27 -6.51
C TRP A 51 -16.92 8.23 -7.55
N TYR A 52 -16.16 9.25 -7.96
CA TYR A 52 -16.63 10.29 -8.87
C TYR A 52 -15.60 10.55 -9.97
N TYR A 53 -16.05 11.01 -11.14
CA TYR A 53 -15.16 11.51 -12.19
C TYR A 53 -14.18 12.58 -11.61
N PRO A 54 -12.89 12.57 -12.00
CA PRO A 54 -12.25 11.80 -13.08
C PRO A 54 -11.66 10.43 -12.68
N TYR A 55 -11.91 9.94 -11.47
CA TYR A 55 -11.38 8.64 -11.03
C TYR A 55 -11.96 7.49 -11.86
N GLY A 56 -11.12 6.49 -12.16
CA GLY A 56 -11.46 5.37 -13.05
C GLY A 56 -11.62 5.72 -14.54
N SER A 57 -11.32 6.94 -14.98
CA SER A 57 -11.53 7.37 -16.38
C SER A 57 -10.65 6.66 -17.42
N SER A 58 -9.54 6.04 -17.00
CA SER A 58 -8.62 5.26 -17.82
C SER A 58 -8.78 3.75 -17.60
N ASP A 59 -9.79 3.33 -16.84
CA ASP A 59 -10.00 1.92 -16.45
C ASP A 59 -11.01 1.20 -17.35
N SER A 60 -10.51 0.71 -18.48
CA SER A 60 -11.36 0.01 -19.46
C SER A 60 -12.01 -1.26 -18.93
N ALA A 61 -11.36 -1.98 -17.99
CA ALA A 61 -11.90 -3.17 -17.35
C ALA A 61 -13.16 -2.84 -16.53
N HIS A 62 -13.20 -1.64 -15.94
CA HIS A 62 -14.35 -1.11 -15.21
C HIS A 62 -15.23 -0.14 -16.02
N ARG A 63 -15.18 -0.22 -17.35
CA ARG A 63 -15.98 0.63 -18.27
C ARG A 63 -15.72 2.13 -18.10
N ASN A 64 -14.47 2.49 -17.76
CA ASN A 64 -14.03 3.84 -17.49
C ASN A 64 -14.86 4.55 -16.41
N ARG A 65 -15.23 3.80 -15.35
CA ARG A 65 -16.03 4.30 -14.21
C ARG A 65 -15.20 4.30 -12.94
N ALA A 66 -15.52 5.25 -12.07
CA ALA A 66 -14.95 5.36 -10.75
C ALA A 66 -15.22 4.09 -9.91
N THR A 67 -14.18 3.53 -9.30
CA THR A 67 -14.26 2.30 -8.49
C THR A 67 -13.95 2.52 -7.00
N GLY A 68 -13.87 3.78 -6.56
CA GLY A 68 -13.43 4.13 -5.20
C GLY A 68 -11.92 4.37 -5.07
N ARG A 69 -11.11 3.81 -5.98
CA ARG A 69 -9.66 4.04 -6.06
C ARG A 69 -9.34 5.51 -6.30
N LEU A 70 -8.34 6.06 -5.60
CA LEU A 70 -7.84 7.42 -5.84
C LEU A 70 -6.85 7.51 -7.03
N SER A 71 -7.18 6.83 -8.12
CA SER A 71 -6.45 6.82 -9.40
C SER A 71 -7.42 6.91 -10.58
N ASP A 72 -6.94 7.26 -11.77
CA ASP A 72 -7.74 7.15 -13.00
C ASP A 72 -7.92 5.69 -13.47
N GLY A 73 -7.30 4.73 -12.77
CA GLY A 73 -7.63 3.30 -12.84
C GLY A 73 -7.13 2.51 -11.63
N LEU A 74 -6.40 1.43 -11.90
CA LEU A 74 -5.87 0.53 -10.87
C LEU A 74 -4.80 1.20 -9.99
N VAL A 75 -4.62 0.66 -8.78
CA VAL A 75 -3.64 1.09 -7.78
C VAL A 75 -2.66 -0.04 -7.45
N GLN A 76 -1.68 0.20 -6.58
CA GLN A 76 -0.56 -0.71 -6.35
C GLN A 76 -0.99 -2.13 -5.95
N SER A 77 -2.00 -2.24 -5.07
CA SER A 77 -2.53 -3.52 -4.59
C SER A 77 -3.08 -4.39 -5.72
N ASP A 78 -3.68 -3.79 -6.76
CA ASP A 78 -4.19 -4.51 -7.92
C ASP A 78 -3.08 -5.18 -8.71
N PHE A 79 -2.00 -4.45 -8.96
CA PHE A 79 -0.84 -5.00 -9.66
C PHE A 79 -0.13 -6.06 -8.81
N LEU A 80 -0.06 -5.87 -7.49
CA LEU A 80 0.55 -6.85 -6.60
C LEU A 80 -0.26 -8.16 -6.57
N ALA A 81 -1.59 -8.08 -6.51
CA ALA A 81 -2.47 -9.25 -6.58
C ALA A 81 -2.25 -10.05 -7.88
N ARG A 82 -2.14 -9.36 -9.02
CA ARG A 82 -1.78 -9.97 -10.32
C ARG A 82 -0.41 -10.62 -10.33
N MET A 83 0.55 -10.12 -9.56
CA MET A 83 1.86 -10.77 -9.45
C MET A 83 1.78 -12.02 -8.56
N LEU A 84 0.91 -12.00 -7.55
CA LEU A 84 0.74 -13.06 -6.55
C LEU A 84 -0.19 -14.21 -6.96
N GLY A 85 -0.87 -14.12 -8.10
CA GLY A 85 -1.67 -15.25 -8.61
C GLY A 85 -3.17 -15.09 -8.51
N ASN A 86 -3.64 -14.02 -7.86
CA ASN A 86 -5.06 -13.79 -7.61
C ASN A 86 -5.83 -13.33 -8.87
N ASP A 87 -7.16 -13.26 -8.73
CA ASP A 87 -8.18 -12.98 -9.75
C ASP A 87 -8.14 -11.52 -10.27
N ASP A 88 -7.03 -11.18 -10.90
CA ASP A 88 -6.74 -9.95 -11.65
C ASP A 88 -6.68 -8.63 -10.86
N GLU A 89 -7.16 -8.53 -9.63
CA GLU A 89 -7.16 -7.26 -8.87
C GLU A 89 -6.94 -7.43 -7.38
N SER A 90 -6.85 -6.31 -6.66
CA SER A 90 -6.72 -6.29 -5.21
C SER A 90 -7.82 -7.14 -4.58
N PRO A 91 -7.52 -7.84 -3.46
CA PRO A 91 -8.55 -8.49 -2.68
C PRO A 91 -9.65 -7.51 -2.24
N PRO A 92 -10.84 -8.02 -1.90
CA PRO A 92 -11.99 -7.21 -1.54
C PRO A 92 -11.70 -6.25 -0.37
N PRO A 93 -12.36 -5.07 -0.34
CA PRO A 93 -12.39 -4.20 0.82
C PRO A 93 -12.80 -4.90 2.11
N TYR A 94 -12.22 -4.49 3.24
CA TYR A 94 -12.59 -5.03 4.55
C TYR A 94 -14.07 -4.79 4.87
N SER A 95 -14.74 -5.87 5.28
CA SER A 95 -16.13 -5.85 5.77
C SER A 95 -16.20 -6.62 7.09
N PRO A 96 -16.72 -6.02 8.18
CA PRO A 96 -16.77 -6.69 9.50
C PRO A 96 -17.73 -7.88 9.54
N SER A 97 -18.62 -8.00 8.55
CA SER A 97 -19.67 -9.01 8.48
C SER A 97 -19.36 -10.15 7.50
N GLU A 98 -18.30 -10.04 6.72
CA GLU A 98 -17.94 -11.02 5.70
C GLU A 98 -16.70 -11.81 6.13
N VAL A 99 -16.65 -13.08 5.75
CA VAL A 99 -15.48 -13.94 5.92
C VAL A 99 -14.62 -13.78 4.66
N PRO A 100 -13.32 -13.46 4.77
CA PRO A 100 -12.43 -13.37 3.62
C PRO A 100 -12.36 -14.68 2.84
N ASP A 101 -12.16 -14.58 1.53
CA ASP A 101 -11.78 -15.74 0.73
C ASP A 101 -10.24 -15.87 0.66
N GLY A 102 -9.75 -16.86 -0.09
CA GLY A 102 -8.33 -17.13 -0.24
C GLY A 102 -7.52 -16.02 -0.93
N SER A 103 -8.16 -15.02 -1.55
CA SER A 103 -7.47 -13.88 -2.15
C SER A 103 -6.96 -12.87 -1.11
N GLY A 104 -7.59 -12.86 0.07
CA GLY A 104 -7.23 -12.01 1.21
C GLY A 104 -8.16 -10.82 1.41
N VAL A 105 -7.62 -9.73 1.97
CA VAL A 105 -8.41 -8.56 2.39
C VAL A 105 -7.63 -7.28 2.18
N ASN A 106 -8.31 -6.23 1.73
CA ASN A 106 -7.76 -4.88 1.67
C ASN A 106 -8.36 -4.00 2.78
N PHE A 107 -7.53 -3.56 3.72
CA PHE A 107 -7.89 -2.66 4.83
C PHE A 107 -7.48 -1.19 4.58
N ALA A 108 -6.76 -0.92 3.48
CA ALA A 108 -6.19 0.39 3.22
C ALA A 108 -7.27 1.45 3.01
N LEU A 109 -7.04 2.66 3.53
CA LEU A 109 -7.99 3.76 3.48
C LEU A 109 -7.30 5.07 3.07
N PRO A 110 -7.96 5.93 2.27
CA PRO A 110 -7.38 7.22 1.91
C PRO A 110 -7.05 8.04 3.14
N PHE A 111 -5.92 8.76 3.08
CA PHE A 111 -5.41 9.58 4.19
C PHE A 111 -5.02 8.81 5.45
N SER A 112 -4.98 7.48 5.42
CA SER A 112 -4.36 6.72 6.50
C SER A 112 -2.88 7.10 6.64
N GLY A 113 -2.43 7.13 7.89
CA GLY A 113 -1.05 7.32 8.30
C GLY A 113 -0.76 6.48 9.53
N VAL A 114 0.45 6.61 10.05
CA VAL A 114 0.85 5.96 11.31
C VAL A 114 0.27 6.72 12.50
N LEU A 115 0.36 8.05 12.46
CA LEU A 115 -0.10 8.91 13.53
C LEU A 115 -1.62 8.98 13.50
N ASN A 116 -2.24 9.07 14.69
CA ASN A 116 -3.69 9.14 14.79
C ASN A 116 -4.24 10.38 14.07
N GLY A 117 -5.10 10.15 13.08
CA GLY A 117 -5.88 11.19 12.42
C GLY A 117 -7.28 11.38 13.04
N PRO A 118 -8.09 12.31 12.51
CA PRO A 118 -9.53 12.32 12.74
C PRO A 118 -10.13 10.93 12.47
N GLN A 119 -11.25 10.58 13.12
CA GLN A 119 -11.89 9.26 13.01
C GLN A 119 -12.21 8.81 11.56
N GLU A 120 -12.25 9.74 10.61
CA GLU A 120 -12.45 9.45 9.18
C GLU A 120 -11.18 8.97 8.46
N GLU A 121 -10.01 9.16 9.05
CA GLU A 121 -8.67 8.85 8.54
C GLU A 121 -8.10 7.75 9.45
N MET A 122 -8.56 6.51 9.23
CA MET A 122 -8.22 5.38 10.07
C MET A 122 -6.72 5.14 10.08
N ALA A 123 -6.10 5.24 11.25
CA ALA A 123 -4.67 4.98 11.43
C ALA A 123 -4.31 3.53 11.08
N LEU A 124 -3.07 3.31 10.65
CA LEU A 124 -2.53 2.00 10.31
C LEU A 124 -2.74 0.99 11.44
N GLY A 125 -2.56 1.43 12.70
CA GLY A 125 -2.78 0.58 13.88
C GLY A 125 -4.20 0.02 13.99
N THR A 126 -5.22 0.80 13.60
CA THR A 126 -6.62 0.36 13.60
C THR A 126 -6.92 -0.62 12.47
N GLN A 127 -6.28 -0.46 11.31
CA GLN A 127 -6.39 -1.46 10.23
C GLN A 127 -5.80 -2.81 10.65
N ILE A 128 -4.69 -2.80 11.38
CA ILE A 128 -4.11 -4.02 11.96
C ILE A 128 -5.04 -4.61 13.01
N GLU A 129 -5.71 -3.80 13.83
CA GLU A 129 -6.73 -4.31 14.77
C GLU A 129 -7.92 -4.97 14.05
N GLN A 130 -8.32 -4.48 12.87
CA GLN A 130 -9.35 -5.15 12.06
C GLN A 130 -8.88 -6.53 11.62
N PHE A 131 -7.65 -6.65 11.13
CA PHE A 131 -7.06 -7.94 10.79
C PHE A 131 -6.92 -8.87 12.01
N THR A 132 -6.46 -8.36 13.16
CA THR A 132 -6.40 -9.12 14.42
C THR A 132 -7.76 -9.71 14.80
N ARG A 133 -8.86 -9.00 14.55
CA ARG A 133 -10.21 -9.53 14.81
C ARG A 133 -10.56 -10.71 13.90
N LEU A 134 -10.17 -10.68 12.63
CA LEU A 134 -10.40 -11.79 11.69
C LEU A 134 -9.63 -13.05 12.12
N VAL A 135 -8.35 -12.88 12.51
CA VAL A 135 -7.54 -13.97 13.06
C VAL A 135 -8.15 -14.54 14.35
N ASN A 136 -8.53 -13.67 15.29
CA ASN A 136 -9.15 -14.08 16.56
C ASN A 136 -10.50 -14.78 16.39
N ARG A 137 -11.26 -14.40 15.36
CA ARG A 137 -12.53 -15.05 15.00
C ARG A 137 -12.36 -16.36 14.24
N ARG A 138 -11.13 -16.72 13.85
CA ARG A 138 -10.83 -17.84 12.93
C ARG A 138 -11.46 -17.66 11.55
N ASP A 139 -11.67 -16.41 11.12
CA ASP A 139 -12.05 -16.11 9.73
C ASP A 139 -10.83 -16.18 8.81
N ILE A 140 -9.62 -16.02 9.37
CA ILE A 140 -8.33 -16.30 8.74
C ILE A 140 -7.55 -17.17 9.73
N GLU A 141 -7.15 -18.36 9.32
CA GLU A 141 -6.44 -19.34 10.15
C GLU A 141 -4.94 -19.37 9.84
N ASP A 142 -4.14 -20.00 10.71
CA ASP A 142 -2.69 -20.07 10.56
C ASP A 142 -2.27 -20.67 9.20
N VAL A 143 -3.05 -21.64 8.69
CA VAL A 143 -2.83 -22.27 7.38
C VAL A 143 -2.99 -21.30 6.20
N ASP A 144 -3.85 -20.29 6.34
CA ASP A 144 -4.03 -19.25 5.32
C ASP A 144 -2.83 -18.29 5.30
N LEU A 145 -2.19 -18.11 6.46
CA LEU A 145 -1.09 -17.17 6.64
C LEU A 145 0.26 -17.70 6.15
N ASP A 146 0.46 -19.02 6.13
CA ASP A 146 1.66 -19.67 5.58
C ASP A 146 1.98 -19.17 4.17
N ASP A 147 0.94 -19.01 3.35
CA ASP A 147 0.99 -18.54 1.98
C ASP A 147 0.37 -17.15 1.80
N SER A 148 0.57 -16.29 2.79
CA SER A 148 0.20 -14.87 2.71
C SER A 148 1.37 -13.95 2.37
N VAL A 149 1.03 -12.76 1.88
CA VAL A 149 1.90 -11.58 1.76
C VAL A 149 1.12 -10.37 2.27
N ALA A 150 1.69 -9.60 3.18
CA ALA A 150 1.15 -8.29 3.54
C ALA A 150 1.81 -7.17 2.75
N LEU A 151 1.03 -6.15 2.37
CA LEU A 151 1.50 -4.87 1.86
C LEU A 151 1.18 -3.78 2.87
N VAL A 152 2.19 -3.03 3.32
CA VAL A 152 2.04 -1.85 4.17
C VAL A 152 2.41 -0.61 3.34
N SER A 153 1.40 0.15 2.93
CA SER A 153 1.54 1.35 2.09
C SER A 153 1.28 2.65 2.88
N VAL A 154 2.32 3.24 3.44
CA VAL A 154 2.27 4.59 4.05
C VAL A 154 3.07 5.56 3.19
N SER A 155 2.51 5.91 2.04
CA SER A 155 3.18 6.61 0.93
C SER A 155 2.59 7.99 0.61
N ASN A 156 1.43 8.34 1.15
CA ASN A 156 0.67 9.56 0.83
C ASN A 156 1.25 10.85 1.45
N GLY A 157 2.19 10.73 2.38
CA GLY A 157 2.79 11.86 3.12
C GLY A 157 1.85 12.55 4.11
N HIS A 158 0.74 11.93 4.49
CA HIS A 158 -0.27 12.49 5.39
C HIS A 158 0.29 12.79 6.78
N ASP A 159 1.10 11.89 7.35
CA ASP A 159 1.77 12.09 8.64
C ASP A 159 2.66 13.34 8.67
N TYR A 160 3.13 13.81 7.50
CA TYR A 160 3.97 14.99 7.35
C TYR A 160 3.20 16.26 6.95
N SER A 161 1.86 16.20 6.91
CA SER A 161 1.03 17.31 6.44
C SER A 161 1.09 18.56 7.33
N HIS A 162 1.46 18.39 8.61
CA HIS A 162 1.64 19.48 9.58
C HIS A 162 3.04 20.10 9.55
N VAL A 163 3.99 19.51 8.81
CA VAL A 163 5.37 20.01 8.70
C VAL A 163 5.41 21.18 7.73
N SER A 164 5.87 22.32 8.23
CA SER A 164 6.01 23.57 7.47
C SER A 164 7.47 24.06 7.48
N ASP A 165 7.75 25.16 6.78
CA ASP A 165 9.08 25.77 6.73
C ASP A 165 9.54 26.31 8.10
N THR A 166 8.64 26.41 9.09
CA THR A 166 8.97 26.82 10.46
C THR A 166 9.25 25.65 11.40
N THR A 167 9.03 24.40 10.96
CA THR A 167 9.35 23.21 11.76
C THR A 167 10.87 23.06 11.90
N SER A 168 11.37 22.94 13.13
CA SER A 168 12.81 22.77 13.33
C SER A 168 13.29 21.40 12.83
N SER A 169 14.57 21.28 12.48
CA SER A 169 15.15 19.99 12.07
C SER A 169 15.02 18.91 13.16
N GLU A 170 15.08 19.31 14.43
CA GLU A 170 14.89 18.40 15.56
C GLU A 170 13.46 17.85 15.61
N GLN A 171 12.46 18.72 15.49
CA GLN A 171 11.05 18.33 15.44
C GLN A 171 10.77 17.45 14.22
N MET A 172 11.31 17.82 13.06
CA MET A 172 11.19 17.02 11.83
C MET A 172 11.77 15.62 12.01
N ASN A 173 12.96 15.52 12.60
CA ASN A 173 13.59 14.22 12.87
C ASN A 173 12.83 13.40 13.91
N ALA A 174 12.18 14.04 14.89
CA ALA A 174 11.30 13.35 15.84
C ALA A 174 10.07 12.77 15.12
N TYR A 175 9.37 13.56 14.31
CA TYR A 175 8.25 13.07 13.50
C TYR A 175 8.65 11.92 12.57
N ILE A 176 9.82 12.00 11.93
CA ILE A 176 10.32 10.91 11.09
C ILE A 176 10.56 9.65 11.91
N ARG A 177 11.12 9.76 13.13
CA ARG A 177 11.26 8.62 14.03
C ARG A 177 9.92 8.01 14.40
N ASP A 178 8.98 8.82 14.89
CA ASP A 178 7.66 8.34 15.33
C ASP A 178 6.92 7.58 14.22
N VAL A 179 6.91 8.13 13.00
CA VAL A 179 6.28 7.46 11.85
C VAL A 179 7.00 6.17 11.49
N THR A 180 8.34 6.19 11.40
CA THR A 180 9.10 4.97 11.07
C THR A 180 9.01 3.90 12.16
N ASP A 181 8.96 4.29 13.44
CA ASP A 181 8.74 3.38 14.57
C ASP A 181 7.36 2.73 14.48
N GLY A 182 6.30 3.50 14.18
CA GLY A 182 4.97 2.92 14.02
C GLY A 182 4.82 2.01 12.79
N ILE A 183 5.58 2.24 11.70
CA ILE A 183 5.65 1.27 10.58
C ILE A 183 6.36 -0.01 11.02
N VAL A 184 7.47 0.09 11.75
CA VAL A 184 8.20 -1.08 12.27
C VAL A 184 7.33 -1.87 13.24
N ASP A 185 6.62 -1.20 14.14
CA ASP A 185 5.65 -1.84 15.04
C ASP A 185 4.50 -2.50 14.29
N ALA A 186 4.01 -1.89 13.21
CA ALA A 186 3.03 -2.50 12.33
C ALA A 186 3.53 -3.81 11.71
N VAL A 187 4.76 -3.81 11.19
CA VAL A 187 5.39 -5.03 10.64
C VAL A 187 5.51 -6.11 11.70
N LYS A 188 6.03 -5.76 12.90
CA LYS A 188 6.16 -6.71 14.02
C LYS A 188 4.82 -7.32 14.40
N ARG A 189 3.79 -6.50 14.56
CA ARG A 189 2.42 -6.97 14.89
C ARG A 189 1.86 -7.91 13.83
N LEU A 190 2.10 -7.65 12.55
CA LEU A 190 1.66 -8.54 11.46
C LEU A 190 2.42 -9.88 11.50
N GLN A 191 3.73 -9.85 11.77
CA GLN A 191 4.55 -11.05 11.93
C GLN A 191 4.13 -11.87 13.17
N ASP A 192 3.85 -11.22 14.29
CA ASP A 192 3.33 -11.86 15.51
C ASP A 192 1.98 -12.54 15.29
N LEU A 193 1.17 -12.03 14.33
CA LEU A 193 -0.09 -12.64 13.91
C LEU A 193 0.09 -13.79 12.90
N GLY A 194 1.30 -14.08 12.44
CA GLY A 194 1.61 -15.20 11.54
C GLY A 194 1.98 -14.81 10.10
N VAL A 195 1.97 -13.52 9.74
CA VAL A 195 2.32 -13.07 8.38
C VAL A 195 3.83 -13.06 8.20
N SER A 196 4.38 -14.03 7.47
CA SER A 196 5.83 -14.17 7.29
C SER A 196 6.45 -13.20 6.29
N LYS A 197 5.69 -12.75 5.29
CA LYS A 197 6.16 -11.90 4.18
C LYS A 197 5.46 -10.55 4.24
N VAL A 198 6.19 -9.50 4.62
CA VAL A 198 5.66 -8.12 4.69
C VAL A 198 6.44 -7.21 3.75
N LEU A 199 5.74 -6.67 2.74
CA LEU A 199 6.24 -5.65 1.83
C LEU A 199 5.91 -4.28 2.41
N VAL A 200 6.91 -3.42 2.56
CA VAL A 200 6.74 -2.07 3.09
C VAL A 200 7.14 -1.06 2.03
N ASN A 201 6.25 -0.12 1.72
CA ASN A 201 6.58 0.94 0.79
C ASN A 201 7.56 1.96 1.40
N SER A 202 8.37 2.53 0.53
CA SER A 202 9.06 3.79 0.80
C SER A 202 8.14 4.98 0.50
N LEU A 203 8.48 6.15 1.05
CA LEU A 203 7.87 7.41 0.64
C LEU A 203 8.34 7.78 -0.78
N PRO A 204 7.43 8.22 -1.66
CA PRO A 204 7.82 8.85 -2.91
C PRO A 204 8.51 10.20 -2.64
N PRO A 205 9.16 10.82 -3.63
CA PRO A 205 9.73 12.16 -3.49
C PRO A 205 8.62 13.19 -3.22
N LEU A 206 8.30 13.41 -1.94
CA LEU A 206 7.13 14.19 -1.51
C LEU A 206 7.17 15.63 -2.06
N GLY A 207 8.35 16.23 -2.16
CA GLY A 207 8.54 17.57 -2.69
C GLY A 207 8.17 17.71 -4.17
N CYS A 208 8.15 16.61 -4.91
CA CYS A 208 7.73 16.57 -6.31
C CYS A 208 6.22 16.33 -6.48
N THR A 209 5.49 16.02 -5.41
CA THR A 209 4.03 15.86 -5.49
C THR A 209 3.36 17.19 -5.85
N PRO A 210 2.25 17.19 -6.63
CA PRO A 210 1.55 18.42 -6.97
C PRO A 210 1.11 19.26 -5.76
N TRP A 211 0.83 18.62 -4.61
CA TRP A 211 0.44 19.31 -3.38
C TRP A 211 1.57 20.19 -2.80
N ARG A 212 2.83 19.75 -2.92
CA ARG A 212 4.00 20.50 -2.47
C ARG A 212 4.48 21.47 -3.56
N SER A 213 4.64 20.99 -4.79
CA SER A 213 5.19 21.81 -5.88
C SER A 213 4.29 22.98 -6.30
N ARG A 214 2.98 22.94 -6.02
CA ARG A 214 2.08 24.09 -6.25
C ARG A 214 2.49 25.35 -5.47
N LEU A 215 3.12 25.22 -4.30
CA LEU A 215 3.55 26.36 -3.48
C LEU A 215 4.65 27.18 -4.17
N ILE A 216 5.34 26.55 -5.11
CA ILE A 216 6.40 27.12 -5.95
C ILE A 216 5.99 27.13 -7.43
N SER A 217 4.69 27.24 -7.70
CA SER A 217 4.11 27.32 -9.05
C SER A 217 4.54 26.18 -9.99
N TYR A 218 4.77 24.98 -9.44
CA TYR A 218 5.22 23.80 -10.16
C TYR A 218 6.57 23.95 -10.87
N ALA A 219 7.36 24.97 -10.54
CA ALA A 219 8.62 25.28 -11.25
C ALA A 219 9.74 24.26 -10.97
N ARG A 220 9.70 23.60 -9.81
CA ARG A 220 10.65 22.56 -9.37
C ARG A 220 10.04 21.74 -8.25
N CYS A 221 10.75 20.72 -7.76
CA CYS A 221 10.39 20.04 -6.52
C CYS A 221 10.78 20.87 -5.30
N ASP A 222 9.98 20.79 -4.24
CA ASP A 222 10.31 21.33 -2.93
C ASP A 222 11.42 20.50 -2.25
N SER A 223 12.52 21.14 -1.87
CA SER A 223 13.67 20.45 -1.26
C SER A 223 13.33 19.88 0.11
N SER A 224 12.53 20.61 0.92
CA SER A 224 12.18 20.18 2.29
C SER A 224 11.41 18.86 2.27
N GLY A 225 10.38 18.75 1.42
CA GLY A 225 9.61 17.52 1.26
C GLY A 225 10.45 16.33 0.78
N ASN A 226 11.40 16.57 -0.13
CA ASN A 226 12.30 15.51 -0.59
C ASN A 226 13.30 15.08 0.48
N THR A 227 13.79 16.01 1.31
CA THR A 227 14.64 15.68 2.47
C THR A 227 13.90 14.81 3.47
N ILE A 228 12.63 15.13 3.78
CA ILE A 228 11.78 14.28 4.64
C ILE A 228 11.69 12.87 4.08
N ALA A 229 11.35 12.74 2.79
CA ALA A 229 11.21 11.44 2.14
C ALA A 229 12.52 10.64 2.18
N SER A 230 13.67 11.25 1.85
CA SER A 230 14.96 10.57 1.87
C SER A 230 15.39 10.12 3.26
N THR A 231 15.19 10.97 4.27
CA THR A 231 15.57 10.67 5.66
C THR A 231 14.67 9.58 6.24
N HIS A 232 13.36 9.65 5.99
CA HIS A 232 12.42 8.59 6.35
C HIS A 232 12.82 7.26 5.73
N ASN A 233 13.06 7.23 4.41
CA ASN A 233 13.36 5.98 3.70
C ASN A 233 14.66 5.34 4.19
N ALA A 234 15.70 6.16 4.44
CA ALA A 234 16.96 5.67 4.98
C ALA A 234 16.80 5.09 6.40
N LEU A 235 16.08 5.80 7.28
CA LEU A 235 15.85 5.34 8.65
C LEU A 235 14.96 4.09 8.70
N LEU A 236 13.89 4.04 7.91
CA LEU A 236 12.99 2.91 7.84
C LEU A 236 13.72 1.65 7.35
N ALA A 237 14.52 1.77 6.28
CA ALA A 237 15.30 0.66 5.75
C ALA A 237 16.30 0.12 6.78
N HIS A 238 16.95 1.00 7.54
CA HIS A 238 17.83 0.60 8.64
C HIS A 238 17.07 -0.19 9.70
N LYS A 239 15.96 0.36 10.23
CA LYS A 239 15.19 -0.28 11.31
C LYS A 239 14.58 -1.64 10.91
N LEU A 240 14.18 -1.80 9.64
CA LEU A 240 13.64 -3.08 9.14
C LEU A 240 14.72 -4.13 8.85
N SER A 241 16.00 -3.76 8.89
CA SER A 241 17.12 -4.68 8.70
C SER A 241 17.74 -5.22 9.99
N GLU A 242 17.29 -4.71 11.14
CA GLU A 242 17.66 -5.17 12.49
C GLU A 242 16.83 -6.40 12.91
#